data_AF-A0AAI8PAE5-F1
#
_entry.id   AF-A0AAI8PAE5-F1
#
_cell.length_a   1.000
_cell.length_b   1.000
_cell.length_c   1.000
_cell.angle_alpha   90.00
_cell.angle_beta   90.00
_cell.angle_gamma   90.00
#
_symmetry.space_group_name_H-M   'P 1'
#
loop_
_entity.id
_entity.type
_entity.pdbx_description
1 polymer ?
#
loop_
_entity_poly.entity_id
_entity_poly.type
_entity_poly.pdbx_seq_one_letter_code
_entity_poly.pdbx_strand_id
1 'polypeptide(L)'
;MGERVNPVRLQAPQLDQNDKTVLCSAVCHCSAAPAVSRDGRNLKQVCVAQHLRALDDVLQQRSPYKPEVSYDMTKQPPQPILDMAQQAARPRAASGRVEQPDRQPVMRLSAR
;
A
#
# COMPACT_ATOMS: atom_id res chain seq x y z
N MET A 1 4.81 35.92 -22.51
CA MET A 1 5.30 35.60 -21.16
C MET A 1 5.74 34.15 -21.19
N GLY A 2 7.04 33.86 -21.05
CA GLY A 2 7.57 32.50 -21.20
C GLY A 2 7.49 31.72 -19.89
N GLU A 3 6.98 30.50 -19.95
CA GLU A 3 6.91 29.56 -18.83
C GLU A 3 8.33 29.26 -18.31
N ARG A 4 8.63 29.65 -17.05
CA ARG A 4 9.88 29.26 -16.38
C ARG A 4 9.74 27.83 -15.87
N VAL A 5 10.31 26.87 -16.59
CA VAL A 5 10.44 25.49 -16.11
C VAL A 5 11.81 25.29 -15.48
N ASN A 6 11.84 24.79 -14.24
CA ASN A 6 13.08 24.38 -13.60
C ASN A 6 13.43 22.97 -14.09
N PRO A 7 14.60 22.76 -14.74
CA PRO A 7 15.00 21.43 -15.17
C PRO A 7 15.32 20.56 -13.95
N VAL A 8 14.50 19.54 -13.71
CA VAL A 8 14.78 18.52 -12.69
C VAL A 8 15.68 17.46 -13.33
N ARG A 9 16.89 17.30 -12.80
CA ARG A 9 17.84 16.27 -13.26
C ARG A 9 17.42 14.94 -12.65
N LEU A 10 16.76 14.09 -13.44
CA LEU A 10 16.42 12.72 -13.06
C LEU A 10 17.70 11.87 -13.11
N GLN A 11 18.45 11.83 -12.01
CA GLN A 11 19.38 10.72 -11.80
C GLN A 11 18.54 9.45 -11.66
N ALA A 12 18.94 8.36 -12.31
CA ALA A 12 18.30 7.07 -12.09
C ALA A 12 18.38 6.78 -10.58
N PRO A 13 17.24 6.69 -9.86
CA PRO A 13 17.28 6.46 -8.42
C PRO A 13 17.88 5.08 -8.19
N GLN A 14 19.14 5.04 -7.73
CA GLN A 14 19.77 3.80 -7.31
C GLN A 14 19.34 3.55 -5.88
N LEU A 15 18.28 2.76 -5.74
CA LEU A 15 17.85 2.25 -4.45
C LEU A 15 18.92 1.27 -3.93
N ASP A 16 19.34 1.41 -2.68
CA ASP A 16 20.32 0.50 -2.11
C ASP A 16 19.73 -0.92 -1.94
N GLN A 17 20.60 -1.89 -1.71
CA GLN A 17 20.18 -3.30 -1.68
C GLN A 17 19.28 -3.63 -0.47
N ASN A 18 19.47 -2.96 0.66
CA ASN A 18 18.65 -3.13 1.85
C ASN A 18 17.26 -2.53 1.62
N ASP A 19 17.19 -1.32 1.06
CA ASP A 19 15.94 -0.69 0.65
C ASP A 19 15.16 -1.56 -0.33
N LYS A 20 15.84 -2.09 -1.36
CA LYS A 20 15.22 -3.04 -2.31
C LYS A 20 14.65 -4.25 -1.59
N THR A 21 15.38 -4.81 -0.63
CA THR A 21 14.93 -6.02 0.07
C THR A 21 13.65 -5.74 0.85
N VAL A 22 13.61 -4.65 1.62
CA VAL A 22 12.43 -4.29 2.42
C VAL A 22 11.26 -3.91 1.50
N LEU A 23 11.48 -3.03 0.52
CA LEU A 23 10.41 -2.53 -0.34
C LEU A 23 9.87 -3.61 -1.27
N CYS A 24 10.74 -4.45 -1.86
CA CYS A 24 10.28 -5.57 -2.68
C CYS A 24 9.50 -6.60 -1.86
N SER A 25 9.83 -6.82 -0.59
CA SER A 25 9.06 -7.76 0.24
C SER A 25 7.58 -7.34 0.32
N ALA A 26 7.32 -6.05 0.55
CA ALA A 26 5.96 -5.50 0.59
C ALA A 26 5.30 -5.48 -0.81
N VAL A 27 6.03 -5.03 -1.84
CA VAL A 27 5.50 -4.93 -3.21
C VAL A 27 5.18 -6.31 -3.80
N CYS A 28 6.05 -7.30 -3.62
CA CYS A 28 5.86 -8.66 -4.11
C CYS A 28 4.68 -9.32 -3.40
N HIS A 29 4.59 -9.19 -2.07
CA HIS A 29 3.43 -9.67 -1.30
C HIS A 29 2.12 -9.07 -1.85
N CYS A 30 2.06 -7.75 -1.98
CA CYS A 30 0.86 -7.06 -2.47
C CYS A 30 0.57 -7.24 -3.95
N SER A 31 1.54 -7.74 -4.72
CA SER A 31 1.33 -8.15 -6.11
C SER A 31 0.61 -9.49 -6.20
N ALA A 32 0.89 -10.41 -5.28
CA ALA A 32 0.25 -11.72 -5.19
C ALA A 32 -1.09 -11.67 -4.45
N ALA A 33 -1.17 -10.89 -3.37
CA ALA A 33 -2.36 -10.74 -2.52
C ALA A 33 -2.74 -9.25 -2.34
N PRO A 34 -3.28 -8.59 -3.38
CA PRO A 34 -3.69 -7.21 -3.28
C PRO A 34 -4.93 -7.06 -2.40
N ALA A 35 -5.10 -5.88 -1.79
CA ALA A 35 -6.40 -5.47 -1.27
C ALA A 35 -7.39 -5.32 -2.45
N VAL A 36 -8.67 -5.60 -2.23
CA VAL A 36 -9.70 -5.54 -3.28
C VAL A 36 -10.71 -4.46 -2.94
N SER A 37 -11.00 -3.57 -3.90
CA SER A 37 -12.06 -2.56 -3.77
C SER A 37 -13.44 -3.22 -3.69
N ARG A 38 -14.44 -2.47 -3.23
CA ARG A 38 -15.85 -2.88 -3.36
C ARG A 38 -16.23 -3.22 -4.81
N ASP A 39 -15.61 -2.52 -5.77
CA ASP A 39 -15.82 -2.75 -7.21
C ASP A 39 -14.95 -3.87 -7.79
N GLY A 40 -14.31 -4.69 -6.96
CA GLY A 40 -13.46 -5.81 -7.40
C GLY A 40 -12.07 -5.44 -7.92
N ARG A 41 -11.69 -4.16 -7.87
CA ARG A 41 -10.38 -3.68 -8.35
C ARG A 41 -9.26 -4.01 -7.39
N ASN A 42 -8.10 -4.43 -7.93
CA ASN A 42 -6.89 -4.67 -7.14
C ASN A 42 -6.23 -3.34 -6.70
N LEU A 43 -6.22 -3.09 -5.40
CA LEU A 43 -5.67 -1.91 -4.74
C LEU A 43 -4.25 -2.18 -4.21
N LYS A 44 -3.31 -2.44 -5.12
CA LYS A 44 -1.92 -2.76 -4.78
C LYS A 44 -1.24 -1.67 -3.93
N GLN A 45 -1.42 -0.41 -4.31
CA GLN A 45 -0.87 0.74 -3.58
C GLN A 45 -1.38 0.80 -2.14
N VAL A 46 -2.67 0.50 -1.94
CA VAL A 46 -3.27 0.47 -0.59
C VAL A 46 -2.66 -0.64 0.25
N CYS A 47 -2.47 -1.84 -0.32
CA CYS A 47 -1.82 -2.95 0.36
C CYS A 47 -0.38 -2.63 0.76
N VAL A 48 0.42 -2.03 -0.14
CA VAL A 48 1.81 -1.65 0.16
C VAL A 48 1.84 -0.61 1.28
N ALA A 49 0.98 0.40 1.20
CA ALA A 49 0.89 1.43 2.23
C ALA A 49 0.48 0.85 3.60
N GLN A 50 -0.37 -0.18 3.64
CA GLN A 50 -0.72 -0.88 4.89
C GLN A 50 0.47 -1.65 5.46
N HIS A 51 1.26 -2.32 4.62
CA HIS A 51 2.47 -3.03 5.07
C HIS A 51 3.52 -2.08 5.63
N LEU A 52 3.76 -0.95 4.94
CA LEU A 52 4.73 0.04 5.41
C LEU A 52 4.28 0.70 6.72
N ARG A 53 2.99 0.99 6.89
CA ARG A 53 2.44 1.45 8.17
C ARG A 53 2.61 0.43 9.29
N ALA A 54 2.28 -0.84 9.03
CA ALA A 54 2.44 -1.88 10.03
C ALA A 54 3.91 -2.06 10.46
N LEU A 55 4.85 -1.98 9.52
CA LEU A 55 6.28 -1.97 9.81
C LEU A 55 6.65 -0.75 10.68
N ASP A 56 6.16 0.42 10.32
CA ASP A 56 6.41 1.65 11.04
C ASP A 56 5.84 1.64 12.47
N ASP A 57 4.65 1.07 12.66
CA ASP A 57 4.03 0.88 13.97
C ASP A 57 4.87 -0.02 14.87
N VAL A 58 5.38 -1.14 14.33
CA VAL A 58 6.29 -2.05 15.05
C VAL A 58 7.59 -1.33 15.44
N LEU A 59 8.06 -0.41 14.61
CA LEU A 59 9.25 0.40 14.85
C LEU A 59 8.96 1.71 15.61
N GLN A 60 7.77 1.84 16.22
CA GLN A 60 7.38 3.04 16.98
C GLN A 60 7.52 4.34 16.18
N GLN A 61 7.04 4.33 14.94
CA GLN A 61 7.07 5.45 14.00
C GLN A 61 8.48 5.86 13.51
N ARG A 62 9.49 5.02 13.73
CA ARG A 62 10.90 5.26 13.35
C ARG A 62 11.32 4.60 12.04
N SER A 63 10.39 3.98 11.29
CA SER A 63 10.73 3.38 10.00
C SER A 63 11.21 4.45 9.02
N PRO A 64 12.33 4.22 8.30
CA PRO A 64 12.73 5.06 7.18
C PRO A 64 11.78 4.89 5.97
N TYR A 65 11.02 3.80 5.93
CA TYR A 65 10.06 3.50 4.88
C TYR A 65 8.67 3.99 5.29
N LYS A 66 8.20 5.06 4.65
CA LYS A 66 6.87 5.62 4.86
C LYS A 66 5.99 5.39 3.62
N PRO A 67 4.67 5.20 3.80
CA PRO A 67 3.75 5.16 2.68
C PRO A 67 3.70 6.50 1.95
N GLU A 68 3.21 6.47 0.70
CA GLU A 68 2.98 7.68 -0.09
C GLU A 68 2.00 8.65 0.60
N VAL A 69 2.29 9.95 0.49
CA VAL A 69 1.45 11.05 1.01
C VAL A 69 1.02 11.92 -0.17
N SER A 70 -0.29 12.07 -0.35
CA SER A 70 -0.86 12.95 -1.36
C SER A 70 -0.86 14.41 -0.87
N TYR A 71 -0.45 15.33 -1.73
CA TYR A 71 -0.41 16.77 -1.45
C TYR A 71 -1.45 17.52 -2.29
N ASP A 72 -2.12 18.49 -1.67
CA ASP A 72 -2.96 19.48 -2.32
C ASP A 72 -2.06 20.55 -2.94
N MET A 73 -1.91 20.47 -4.26
CA MET A 73 -1.11 21.41 -5.06
C MET A 73 -1.80 22.76 -5.28
N THR A 74 -3.06 22.93 -4.84
CA THR A 74 -3.78 24.21 -4.93
C THR A 74 -3.42 25.18 -3.81
N LYS A 75 -2.79 24.68 -2.73
CA LYS A 75 -2.27 25.49 -1.63
C LYS A 75 -0.87 26.01 -1.93
N GLN A 76 -0.53 27.17 -1.38
CA GLN A 76 0.82 27.72 -1.40
C GLN A 76 1.31 27.97 0.03
N PRO A 77 2.27 27.18 0.55
CA PRO A 77 2.90 26.00 -0.08
C PRO A 77 1.94 24.80 -0.20
N PRO A 78 2.22 23.80 -1.06
CA PRO A 78 1.44 22.56 -1.11
C PRO A 78 1.36 21.90 0.27
N GLN A 79 0.16 21.47 0.67
CA GLN A 79 -0.08 20.86 1.98
C GLN A 79 -0.55 19.41 1.82
N PRO A 80 -0.24 18.50 2.75
CA PRO A 80 -0.81 17.15 2.71
C PRO A 80 -2.35 17.20 2.69
N ILE A 81 -2.98 16.38 1.84
CA ILE A 81 -4.46 16.32 1.76
C ILE A 81 -5.06 15.68 3.03
N LEU A 82 -4.29 14.82 3.69
CA LEU A 82 -4.66 14.11 4.91
C LEU A 82 -3.83 14.65 6.08
N ASP A 83 -4.46 14.88 7.24
CA ASP A 83 -3.73 15.32 8.44
C ASP A 83 -2.72 14.23 8.84
N MET A 84 -1.50 14.60 9.28
CA MET A 84 -0.49 13.60 9.66
C MET A 84 -0.96 12.67 10.79
N ALA A 85 -1.81 13.18 11.71
CA ALA A 85 -2.47 12.36 12.73
C ALA A 85 -3.43 11.33 12.11
N GLN A 86 -4.14 11.68 11.04
CA GLN A 86 -5.05 10.78 10.32
C GLN A 86 -4.29 9.81 9.41
N GLN A 87 -3.10 10.17 8.93
CA GLN A 87 -2.20 9.27 8.20
C GLN A 87 -1.71 8.12 9.09
N ALA A 88 -1.38 8.42 10.36
CA ALA A 88 -1.04 7.44 11.38
C ALA A 88 -2.27 6.65 11.88
N ALA A 89 -3.43 7.30 11.95
CA ALA A 89 -4.65 6.71 12.54
C ALA A 89 -5.63 6.07 11.55
N ARG A 90 -5.29 5.91 10.25
CA ARG A 90 -6.20 5.28 9.30
C ARG A 90 -6.55 3.86 9.79
N PRO A 91 -7.82 3.58 10.12
CA PRO A 91 -8.18 2.28 10.66
C PRO A 91 -7.83 1.23 9.60
N ARG A 92 -7.31 0.09 10.07
CA ARG A 92 -7.22 -1.13 9.26
C ARG A 92 -8.55 -1.24 8.50
N ALA A 93 -8.52 -1.16 7.18
CA ALA A 93 -9.61 -1.71 6.41
C ALA A 93 -9.65 -3.16 6.86
N ALA A 94 -10.65 -3.51 7.69
CA ALA A 94 -10.83 -4.87 8.14
C ALA A 94 -10.80 -5.72 6.87
N SER A 95 -9.81 -6.59 6.76
CA SER A 95 -9.86 -7.70 5.84
C SER A 95 -11.05 -8.52 6.33
N GLY A 96 -12.24 -8.15 5.88
CA GLY A 96 -13.45 -8.90 6.08
C GLY A 96 -13.19 -10.24 5.42
N ARG A 97 -12.88 -11.23 6.25
CA ARG A 97 -12.97 -12.63 5.90
C ARG A 97 -14.39 -12.80 5.36
N VAL A 98 -14.54 -12.93 4.05
CA VAL A 98 -15.74 -13.54 3.49
C VAL A 98 -15.74 -14.95 4.06
N GLU A 99 -16.60 -15.18 5.05
CA GLU A 99 -16.95 -16.52 5.50
C GLU A 99 -17.46 -17.25 4.25
N GLN A 100 -16.67 -18.22 3.80
CA GLN A 100 -16.98 -19.05 2.66
C GLN A 100 -17.98 -20.08 3.18
N PRO A 101 -19.27 -20.05 2.77
CA PRO A 101 -20.24 -21.03 3.26
C PRO A 101 -19.78 -22.41 2.81
N ASP A 102 -19.78 -23.35 3.76
CA ASP A 102 -19.36 -24.73 3.64
C ASP A 102 -19.64 -25.32 2.25
N ARG A 103 -18.56 -25.53 1.49
CA ARG A 103 -18.61 -26.39 0.31
C ARG A 103 -18.69 -27.83 0.82
N GLN A 104 -19.92 -28.34 0.90
CA GLN A 104 -20.21 -29.72 1.28
C GLN A 104 -19.28 -30.70 0.52
N PRO A 105 -18.68 -31.70 1.20
CA PRO A 105 -17.88 -32.70 0.51
C PRO A 105 -18.81 -33.59 -0.33
N VAL A 106 -18.59 -33.59 -1.65
CA VAL A 106 -19.18 -34.60 -2.54
C VAL A 106 -18.61 -35.97 -2.18
N MET A 107 -19.41 -36.79 -1.48
CA MET A 107 -19.11 -38.22 -1.30
C MET A 107 -19.02 -38.88 -2.68
N ARG A 108 -17.81 -39.31 -3.07
CA ARG A 108 -17.64 -40.23 -4.20
C ARG A 108 -18.09 -41.61 -3.74
N LEU A 109 -19.27 -42.03 -4.19
CA LEU A 109 -19.74 -43.41 -4.03
C LEU A 109 -18.88 -44.32 -4.92
N SER A 110 -18.04 -45.14 -4.30
CA SER A 110 -17.30 -46.20 -4.99
C SER A 110 -18.27 -47.30 -5.42
N ALA A 111 -18.38 -47.56 -6.71
CA ALA A 111 -19.09 -48.73 -7.23
C ALA A 111 -18.20 -49.99 -7.07
N ARG A 112 -18.85 -51.10 -6.73
CA ARG A 112 -18.29 -52.46 -6.65
C ARG A 112 -18.10 -53.07 -8.03
#